data_AF-A0A081HYV8-F1
#
_entry.id   AF-A0A081HYV8-F1
#
_cell.length_a   1.000
_cell.length_b   1.000
_cell.length_c   1.000
_cell.angle_alpha   90.00
_cell.angle_beta   90.00
_cell.angle_gamma   90.00
#
_symmetry.space_group_name_H-M   'P 1'
#
loop_
_entity.id
_entity.type
_entity.pdbx_description
1 polymer ?
#
loop_
_entity_poly.entity_id
_entity_poly.type
_entity_poly.pdbx_seq_one_letter_code
_entity_poly.pdbx_strand_id
1 'polypeptide(L)'
;MPQSDSSRDDAAAQLAELLPPAAVDALLADAEASGTPIDGPEGLLAQMTKAVLERALDVEIADHLGYEHGDPAGHGSGNSRNGHGRKTVLTTAGPVELEVPRDRNATFSPAIVPKRKRRLGQVEDMILSLYARGMSTRDITEHLGEVYGARVSAATISRVTDVVTEEIAAWQSRPVDPVYPILYIDAIRIKIRDGGVVANKAAHVVIGVDVEGIKQVLGIWIQQSEGAKFWHGVLTELRNRGCRDALFVCCDGLAGLPESIAAVWPAAVIQTCVVHLLRSSMRYASYADRRKMATALRPIYTAPTEEAAKLALEEFRAQWRTKSPGAIAVWDRAWAEFVPFLAFPVEIRKIIYTTNAIESLNYQLRKVTKARGSFPSDAAAMKLLYLAIRNINQKRGSTHGPGTYRWTEALNTFAIQFPDRLPL
;
A
#
# COMPACT_ATOMS: atom_id res chain seq x y z
N MET A 1 -19.00 -16.86 13.62
CA MET A 1 -20.30 -16.27 14.02
C MET A 1 -20.04 -14.86 14.52
N PRO A 2 -20.80 -13.86 14.06
CA PRO A 2 -20.58 -12.45 14.38
C PRO A 2 -21.24 -12.13 15.72
N GLN A 3 -20.43 -11.94 16.76
CA GLN A 3 -20.84 -11.29 18.00
C GLN A 3 -19.86 -10.13 18.22
N SER A 4 -20.09 -8.99 17.56
CA SER A 4 -19.25 -7.79 17.82
C SER A 4 -19.88 -6.43 17.48
N ASP A 5 -21.04 -6.36 16.82
CA ASP A 5 -21.70 -5.07 16.54
C ASP A 5 -22.77 -4.69 17.57
N SER A 6 -23.57 -5.64 18.08
CA SER A 6 -24.66 -5.33 19.01
C SER A 6 -24.18 -4.69 20.33
N SER A 7 -23.05 -5.12 20.89
CA SER A 7 -22.57 -4.58 22.17
C SER A 7 -21.96 -3.17 22.08
N ARG A 8 -21.55 -2.74 20.88
CA ARG A 8 -21.01 -1.39 20.65
C ARG A 8 -22.14 -0.36 20.53
N ASP A 9 -23.22 -0.74 19.85
CA ASP A 9 -24.41 0.10 19.72
C ASP A 9 -25.14 0.26 21.07
N ASP A 10 -25.13 -0.78 21.93
CA ASP A 10 -25.73 -0.73 23.27
C ASP A 10 -25.04 0.28 24.21
N ALA A 11 -23.70 0.33 24.21
CA ALA A 11 -22.96 1.27 25.05
C ALA A 11 -23.11 2.73 24.58
N ALA A 12 -23.17 2.95 23.26
CA ALA A 12 -23.41 4.27 22.69
C ALA A 12 -24.84 4.76 22.98
N ALA A 13 -25.83 3.87 22.92
CA ALA A 13 -27.21 4.17 23.29
C ALA A 13 -27.35 4.50 24.78
N GLN A 14 -26.73 3.73 25.66
CA GLN A 14 -26.71 4.00 27.11
C GLN A 14 -25.99 5.31 27.46
N LEU A 15 -24.91 5.64 26.75
CA LEU A 15 -24.24 6.93 26.92
C LEU A 15 -25.15 8.10 26.51
N ALA A 16 -25.93 7.95 25.44
CA ALA A 16 -26.88 8.97 25.00
C ALA A 16 -28.05 9.17 25.99
N GLU A 17 -28.45 8.12 26.71
CA GLU A 17 -29.43 8.23 27.80
C GLU A 17 -28.85 8.91 29.04
N LEU A 18 -27.58 8.65 29.38
CA LEU A 18 -26.88 9.24 30.52
C LEU A 18 -26.43 10.69 30.28
N LEU A 19 -26.27 11.09 29.02
CA LEU A 19 -25.95 12.45 28.59
C LEU A 19 -27.10 13.01 27.74
N PRO A 20 -28.25 13.35 28.34
CA PRO A 20 -29.36 13.94 27.61
C PRO A 20 -28.95 15.30 27.01
N PRO A 21 -29.60 15.77 25.93
CA PRO A 21 -29.22 17.02 25.24
C PRO A 21 -29.04 18.21 26.18
N ALA A 22 -29.92 18.37 27.18
CA ALA A 22 -29.83 19.46 28.16
C ALA A 22 -28.57 19.40 29.04
N ALA A 23 -28.07 18.19 29.37
CA ALA A 23 -26.83 18.03 30.13
C ALA A 23 -25.60 18.33 29.26
N VAL A 24 -25.66 17.97 27.97
CA VAL A 24 -24.61 18.33 26.99
C VAL A 24 -24.58 19.84 26.77
N ASP A 25 -25.74 20.48 26.60
CA ASP A 25 -25.85 21.93 26.44
C ASP A 25 -25.30 22.68 27.67
N ALA A 26 -25.58 22.16 28.88
CA ALA A 26 -25.01 22.72 30.11
C ALA A 26 -23.47 22.59 30.15
N LEU A 27 -22.93 21.43 29.79
CA LEU A 27 -21.47 21.22 29.72
C LEU A 27 -20.81 22.11 28.66
N LEU A 28 -21.47 22.35 27.53
CA LEU A 28 -20.99 23.26 26.49
C LEU A 28 -21.03 24.71 26.95
N ALA A 29 -22.11 25.13 27.62
CA ALA A 29 -22.22 26.48 28.19
C ALA A 29 -21.15 26.74 29.26
N ASP A 30 -20.89 25.75 30.13
CA ASP A 30 -19.81 25.83 31.13
C ASP A 30 -18.42 25.85 30.49
N ALA A 31 -18.21 25.08 29.42
CA ALA A 31 -16.98 25.10 28.64
C ALA A 31 -16.75 26.47 27.98
N GLU A 32 -17.78 27.06 27.36
CA GLU A 32 -17.71 28.41 26.78
C GLU A 32 -17.44 29.47 27.85
N ALA A 33 -18.13 29.40 29.00
CA ALA A 33 -17.95 30.35 30.10
C ALA A 33 -16.56 30.28 30.73
N SER A 34 -15.96 29.09 30.79
CA SER A 34 -14.61 28.86 31.31
C SER A 34 -13.50 29.05 30.27
N GLY A 35 -13.86 29.26 28.99
CA GLY A 35 -12.91 29.30 27.88
C GLY A 35 -12.25 27.95 27.58
N THR A 36 -12.84 26.85 28.06
CA THR A 36 -12.36 25.49 27.78
C THR A 36 -12.76 25.11 26.36
N PRO A 37 -11.82 24.77 25.47
CA PRO A 37 -12.16 24.33 24.12
C PRO A 37 -12.90 22.99 24.16
N ILE A 38 -13.71 22.69 23.14
CA ILE A 38 -14.42 21.41 23.05
C ILE A 38 -13.41 20.27 22.83
N ASP A 39 -12.42 20.52 21.97
CA ASP A 39 -11.36 19.61 21.56
C ASP A 39 -9.98 20.09 22.00
N GLY A 40 -8.95 19.26 21.73
CA GLY A 40 -7.57 19.55 22.10
C GLY A 40 -7.16 19.05 23.50
N PRO A 41 -5.88 19.23 23.89
CA PRO A 41 -5.27 18.57 25.05
C PRO A 41 -5.91 18.89 26.40
N GLU A 42 -6.50 20.08 26.52
CA GLU A 42 -7.21 20.55 27.72
C GLU A 42 -8.72 20.70 27.50
N GLY A 43 -9.20 20.25 26.33
CA GLY A 43 -10.61 20.39 25.97
C GLY A 43 -11.53 19.39 26.66
N LEU A 44 -12.83 19.67 26.59
CA LEU A 44 -13.88 18.88 27.25
C LEU A 44 -13.79 17.38 26.88
N LEU A 45 -13.55 17.05 25.62
CA LEU A 45 -13.41 15.67 25.15
C LEU A 45 -12.18 14.94 25.74
N ALA A 46 -11.08 15.65 25.94
CA ALA A 46 -9.88 15.08 26.58
C ALA A 46 -10.14 14.80 28.07
N GLN A 47 -10.89 15.66 28.76
CA GLN A 47 -11.29 15.46 30.16
C GLN A 47 -12.27 14.28 30.31
N MET A 48 -13.24 14.14 29.40
CA MET A 48 -14.13 12.97 29.39
C MET A 48 -13.33 11.67 29.16
N THR A 49 -12.39 11.69 28.21
CA THR A 49 -11.51 10.55 27.93
C THR A 49 -10.66 10.20 29.16
N LYS A 50 -10.15 11.21 29.89
CA LYS A 50 -9.43 11.04 31.15
C LYS A 50 -10.28 10.30 32.18
N ALA A 51 -11.49 10.80 32.44
CA ALA A 51 -12.38 10.25 33.46
C ALA A 51 -12.73 8.78 33.19
N VAL A 52 -13.02 8.42 31.93
CA VAL A 52 -13.30 7.04 31.54
C VAL A 52 -12.09 6.14 31.75
N LEU A 53 -10.88 6.57 31.35
CA LEU A 53 -9.66 5.77 31.47
C LEU A 53 -9.24 5.58 32.93
N GLU A 54 -9.30 6.62 33.76
CA GLU A 54 -8.99 6.53 35.19
C GLU A 54 -9.98 5.64 35.92
N ARG A 55 -11.29 5.77 35.62
CA ARG A 55 -12.30 4.89 36.22
C ARG A 55 -12.08 3.44 35.86
N ALA A 56 -11.72 3.15 34.60
CA ALA A 56 -11.46 1.78 34.18
C ALA A 56 -10.22 1.19 34.85
N LEU A 57 -9.17 2.00 35.07
CA LEU A 57 -7.98 1.58 35.82
C LEU A 57 -8.28 1.29 37.30
N ASP A 58 -9.18 2.06 37.91
CA ASP A 58 -9.62 1.83 39.28
C ASP A 58 -10.39 0.53 39.45
N VAL A 59 -11.18 0.15 38.45
CA VAL A 59 -11.87 -1.14 38.39
C VAL A 59 -10.86 -2.28 38.22
N GLU A 60 -9.89 -2.15 37.30
CA GLU A 60 -8.86 -3.17 37.10
C GLU A 60 -8.03 -3.45 38.36
N ILE A 61 -7.65 -2.41 39.12
CA ILE A 61 -6.87 -2.61 40.34
C ILE A 61 -7.72 -3.15 41.49
N ALA A 62 -9.02 -2.84 41.54
CA ALA A 62 -9.94 -3.47 42.49
C ALA A 62 -10.04 -4.97 42.25
N ASP A 63 -10.19 -5.37 40.99
CA ASP A 63 -10.23 -6.78 40.57
C ASP A 63 -8.90 -7.50 40.87
N HIS A 64 -7.76 -6.87 40.53
CA HIS A 64 -6.42 -7.41 40.82
C HIS A 64 -6.17 -7.64 42.32
N LEU A 65 -6.65 -6.74 43.17
CA LEU A 65 -6.48 -6.84 44.62
C LEU A 65 -7.57 -7.69 45.28
N GLY A 66 -8.70 -7.91 44.61
CA GLY A 66 -9.87 -8.63 45.12
C GLY A 66 -10.73 -7.81 46.08
N TYR A 67 -10.56 -6.49 46.14
CA TYR A 67 -11.32 -5.60 47.03
C TYR A 67 -11.33 -4.14 46.58
N GLU A 68 -12.35 -3.40 47.01
CA GLU A 68 -12.57 -1.99 46.63
C GLU A 68 -11.74 -1.00 47.46
N HIS A 69 -11.64 0.25 46.99
CA HIS A 69 -10.93 1.28 47.76
C HIS A 69 -11.61 1.52 49.12
N GLY A 70 -10.85 1.38 50.21
CA GLY A 70 -11.34 1.57 51.58
C GLY A 70 -12.07 0.36 52.16
N ASP A 71 -12.11 -0.77 51.46
CA ASP A 71 -12.74 -2.00 51.95
C ASP A 71 -11.90 -2.63 53.09
N PRO A 72 -12.51 -2.94 54.27
CA PRO A 72 -11.84 -3.65 55.35
C PRO A 72 -11.21 -5.00 54.95
N ALA A 73 -11.71 -5.65 53.90
CA ALA A 73 -11.14 -6.88 53.35
C ALA A 73 -9.68 -6.73 52.91
N GLY A 74 -9.22 -5.50 52.62
CA GLY A 74 -7.83 -5.20 52.30
C GLY A 74 -6.88 -5.17 53.50
N HIS A 75 -7.37 -5.22 54.74
CA HIS A 75 -6.50 -5.23 55.92
C HIS A 75 -5.82 -6.59 56.11
N GLY A 76 -4.49 -6.60 56.03
CA GLY A 76 -3.71 -7.83 56.22
C GLY A 76 -3.68 -8.78 55.02
N SER A 77 -4.20 -8.37 53.85
CA SER A 77 -4.22 -9.16 52.61
C SER A 77 -2.85 -9.37 51.96
N GLY A 78 -1.79 -8.75 52.48
CA GLY A 78 -0.41 -8.87 51.99
C GLY A 78 -0.05 -7.97 50.80
N ASN A 79 -1.03 -7.38 50.10
CA ASN A 79 -0.82 -6.35 49.08
C ASN A 79 -1.88 -5.25 49.20
N SER A 80 -1.49 -4.00 49.01
CA SER A 80 -2.38 -2.85 49.17
C SER A 80 -2.24 -1.82 48.07
N ARG A 81 -3.28 -1.00 47.83
CA ARG A 81 -3.14 0.21 47.03
C ARG A 81 -2.05 1.11 47.64
N ASN A 82 -1.25 1.77 46.80
CA ASN A 82 -0.12 2.61 47.18
C ASN A 82 -0.07 3.90 46.32
N GLY A 83 -1.21 4.59 46.28
CA GLY A 83 -1.38 5.84 45.56
C GLY A 83 -1.40 5.70 44.04
N HIS A 84 -1.18 6.82 43.36
CA HIS A 84 -1.23 6.94 41.91
C HIS A 84 0.10 7.44 41.34
N GLY A 85 0.38 7.06 40.09
CA GLY A 85 1.47 7.59 39.31
C GLY A 85 0.97 8.35 38.11
N ARG A 86 1.57 9.51 37.82
CA ARG A 86 1.19 10.29 36.64
C ARG A 86 1.73 9.69 35.35
N LYS A 87 0.89 9.64 34.33
CA LYS A 87 1.24 9.16 32.99
C LYS A 87 0.43 9.90 31.94
N THR A 88 1.10 10.72 31.14
CA THR A 88 0.50 11.28 29.92
C THR A 88 0.43 10.22 28.84
N VAL A 89 -0.77 9.98 28.31
CA VAL A 89 -1.05 9.10 27.18
C VAL A 89 -1.60 9.91 26.02
N LEU A 90 -1.20 9.55 24.80
CA LEU A 90 -1.74 10.12 23.59
C LEU A 90 -2.97 9.30 23.15
N THR A 91 -4.10 9.99 23.01
CA THR A 91 -5.38 9.43 22.53
C THR A 91 -5.80 10.12 21.23
N THR A 92 -6.93 9.72 20.65
CA THR A 92 -7.52 10.37 19.48
C THR A 92 -8.08 11.77 19.79
N ALA A 93 -8.39 12.08 21.05
CA ALA A 93 -8.80 13.41 21.50
C ALA A 93 -7.62 14.33 21.85
N GLY A 94 -6.39 13.79 21.86
CA GLY A 94 -5.17 14.50 22.25
C GLY A 94 -4.43 13.84 23.42
N PRO A 95 -3.32 14.46 23.89
CA PRO A 95 -2.62 14.08 25.11
C PRO A 95 -3.52 14.23 26.34
N VAL A 96 -3.58 13.18 27.16
CA VAL A 96 -4.33 13.14 28.41
C VAL A 96 -3.38 12.72 29.53
N GLU A 97 -3.26 13.52 30.59
CA GLU A 97 -2.55 13.12 31.80
C GLU A 97 -3.45 12.27 32.70
N LEU A 98 -3.05 11.02 32.91
CA LEU A 98 -3.76 10.05 33.76
C LEU A 98 -3.06 9.87 35.10
N GLU A 99 -3.84 9.68 36.15
CA GLU A 99 -3.44 9.16 37.44
C GLU A 99 -3.63 7.64 37.46
N VAL A 100 -2.52 6.90 37.26
CA VAL A 100 -2.55 5.43 37.16
C VAL A 100 -2.36 4.83 38.56
N PRO A 101 -3.32 4.05 39.09
CA PRO A 101 -3.23 3.46 40.42
C PRO A 101 -2.11 2.42 40.48
N ARG A 102 -1.55 2.23 41.67
CA ARG A 102 -0.44 1.31 41.92
C ARG A 102 -0.69 0.46 43.16
N ASP A 103 -0.20 -0.76 43.15
CA ASP A 103 -0.13 -1.63 44.32
C ASP A 103 1.24 -1.53 45.00
N ARG A 104 1.29 -1.89 46.28
CA ARG A 104 2.50 -1.82 47.12
C ARG A 104 3.57 -2.79 46.64
N ASN A 105 3.19 -3.96 46.16
CA ASN A 105 4.11 -5.00 45.70
C ASN A 105 4.50 -4.84 44.22
N ALA A 106 4.01 -3.81 43.52
CA ALA A 106 4.25 -3.53 42.11
C ALA A 106 3.85 -4.66 41.13
N THR A 107 2.96 -5.55 41.57
CA THR A 107 2.46 -6.72 40.82
C THR A 107 1.31 -6.37 39.87
N PHE A 108 0.59 -5.26 40.10
CA PHE A 108 -0.52 -4.84 39.26
C PHE A 108 -0.03 -4.48 37.85
N SER A 109 -0.62 -5.07 36.81
CA SER A 109 -0.29 -4.78 35.41
C SER A 109 -1.56 -4.43 34.62
N PRO A 110 -1.90 -3.13 34.51
CA PRO A 110 -3.15 -2.72 33.87
C PRO A 110 -3.23 -3.13 32.40
N ALA A 111 -4.42 -3.55 31.95
CA ALA A 111 -4.66 -4.02 30.58
C ALA A 111 -5.07 -2.88 29.65
N ILE A 112 -5.93 -1.97 30.11
CA ILE A 112 -6.44 -0.82 29.35
C ILE A 112 -5.35 0.21 29.09
N VAL A 113 -4.49 0.48 30.09
CA VAL A 113 -3.35 1.40 29.97
C VAL A 113 -2.05 0.68 30.33
N PRO A 114 -1.51 -0.18 29.44
CA PRO A 114 -0.36 -1.03 29.74
C PRO A 114 0.85 -0.26 30.26
N LYS A 115 1.61 -0.87 31.19
CA LYS A 115 2.85 -0.27 31.72
C LYS A 115 3.75 0.21 30.58
N ARG A 116 4.29 1.41 30.71
CA ARG A 116 5.20 2.08 29.74
C ARG A 116 4.59 2.43 28.36
N LYS A 117 3.40 1.92 27.98
CA LYS A 117 2.72 2.27 26.72
C LYS A 117 2.06 3.65 26.81
N ARG A 118 2.54 4.65 26.08
CA ARG A 118 2.04 6.04 26.13
C ARG A 118 1.17 6.45 24.94
N ARG A 119 0.81 5.52 24.06
CA ARG A 119 -0.12 5.75 22.93
C ARG A 119 -1.25 4.74 23.04
N LEU A 120 -2.48 5.23 23.04
CA LEU A 120 -3.70 4.43 23.18
C LEU A 120 -4.59 4.64 21.95
N GLY A 121 -5.46 3.66 21.66
CA GLY A 121 -6.38 3.71 20.53
C GLY A 121 -5.70 3.64 19.16
N GLN A 122 -6.30 4.29 18.15
CA GLN A 122 -5.92 4.21 16.74
C GLN A 122 -4.79 5.16 16.31
N VAL A 123 -4.04 5.73 17.25
CA VAL A 123 -2.97 6.68 16.93
C VAL A 123 -1.87 6.04 16.07
N GLU A 124 -1.55 4.76 16.30
CA GLU A 124 -0.55 4.04 15.51
C GLU A 124 -1.06 3.77 14.08
N ASP A 125 -2.33 3.40 13.91
CA ASP A 125 -2.98 3.24 12.61
C ASP A 125 -3.04 4.56 11.83
N MET A 126 -3.30 5.67 12.51
CA MET A 126 -3.26 7.01 11.93
C MET A 126 -1.85 7.34 11.43
N ILE A 127 -0.82 7.11 12.24
CA ILE A 127 0.58 7.32 11.83
C ILE A 127 0.91 6.49 10.59
N LEU A 128 0.53 5.20 10.57
CA LEU A 128 0.73 4.32 9.42
C LEU A 128 -0.01 4.84 8.17
N SER A 129 -1.24 5.32 8.33
CA SER A 129 -2.04 5.90 7.24
C SER A 129 -1.41 7.16 6.65
N LEU A 130 -0.94 8.08 7.50
CA LEU A 130 -0.24 9.30 7.06
C LEU A 130 1.07 8.96 6.35
N TYR A 131 1.83 8.00 6.90
CA TYR A 131 3.07 7.52 6.29
C TYR A 131 2.79 6.89 4.92
N ALA A 132 1.78 6.01 4.80
CA ALA A 132 1.36 5.35 3.56
C ALA A 132 0.94 6.36 2.47
N ARG A 133 0.47 7.54 2.86
CA ARG A 133 0.09 8.64 1.95
C ARG A 133 1.29 9.47 1.48
N GLY A 134 2.49 9.17 1.95
CA GLY A 134 3.75 9.77 1.50
C GLY A 134 4.32 10.85 2.42
N MET A 135 3.62 11.25 3.49
CA MET A 135 4.10 12.28 4.43
C MET A 135 5.40 11.88 5.09
N SER A 136 6.36 12.79 5.22
CA SER A 136 7.64 12.54 5.88
C SER A 136 7.45 12.29 7.38
N THR A 137 8.43 11.69 8.06
CA THR A 137 8.36 11.52 9.53
C THR A 137 8.33 12.85 10.27
N ARG A 138 8.87 13.92 9.68
CA ARG A 138 8.81 15.29 10.21
C ARG A 138 7.43 15.90 9.95
N ASP A 139 6.90 15.75 8.74
CA ASP A 139 5.55 16.24 8.41
C ASP A 139 4.50 15.58 9.31
N ILE A 140 4.63 14.28 9.61
CA ILE A 140 3.74 13.58 10.55
C ILE A 140 3.90 14.13 11.96
N THR A 141 5.12 14.45 12.38
CA THR A 141 5.39 15.06 13.70
C THR A 141 4.71 16.42 13.81
N GLU A 142 4.87 17.26 12.79
CA GLU A 142 4.26 18.60 12.71
C GLU A 142 2.74 18.50 12.67
N HIS A 143 2.18 17.63 11.82
CA HIS A 143 0.74 17.41 11.73
C HIS A 143 0.13 16.94 13.05
N LEU A 144 0.78 16.00 13.75
CA LEU A 144 0.32 15.55 15.07
C LEU A 144 0.42 16.66 16.14
N GLY A 145 1.42 17.54 16.02
CA GLY A 145 1.56 18.71 16.88
C GLY A 145 0.47 19.74 16.64
N GLU A 146 0.18 20.06 15.38
CA GLU A 146 -0.80 21.08 14.97
C GLU A 146 -2.25 20.64 15.24
N VAL A 147 -2.60 19.41 14.87
CA VAL A 147 -3.99 18.93 14.94
C VAL A 147 -4.33 18.36 16.31
N TYR A 148 -3.38 17.69 16.96
CA TYR A 148 -3.64 16.96 18.21
C TYR A 148 -2.87 17.50 19.42
N GLY A 149 -2.06 18.56 19.27
CA GLY A 149 -1.18 19.04 20.35
C GLY A 149 -0.12 18.02 20.78
N ALA A 150 0.12 16.98 19.97
CA ALA A 150 0.90 15.83 20.36
C ALA A 150 2.38 15.99 20.01
N ARG A 151 3.26 15.89 21.01
CA ARG A 151 4.72 15.91 20.80
C ARG A 151 5.25 14.49 20.52
N VAL A 152 5.29 14.12 19.24
CA VAL A 152 5.81 12.80 18.81
C VAL A 152 7.08 12.98 18.00
N SER A 153 8.22 12.45 18.47
CA SER A 153 9.47 12.56 17.72
C SER A 153 9.46 11.76 16.40
N ALA A 154 10.20 12.21 15.39
CA ALA A 154 10.39 11.48 14.14
C ALA A 154 10.96 10.05 14.35
N ALA A 155 11.80 9.86 15.38
CA ALA A 155 12.30 8.53 15.76
C ALA A 155 11.18 7.61 16.28
N THR A 156 10.21 8.19 17.00
CA THR A 156 9.00 7.46 17.42
C THR A 156 8.15 7.07 16.22
N ILE A 157 7.94 7.96 15.25
CA ILE A 157 7.22 7.64 14.01
C ILE A 157 7.91 6.49 13.27
N SER A 158 9.25 6.51 13.17
CA SER A 158 10.01 5.41 12.55
C SER A 158 9.73 4.08 13.24
N ARG A 159 9.82 4.02 14.58
CA ARG A 159 9.52 2.79 15.35
C ARG A 159 8.09 2.29 15.16
N VAL A 160 7.12 3.20 15.09
CA VAL A 160 5.72 2.82 14.79
C VAL A 160 5.62 2.23 13.39
N THR A 161 6.34 2.78 12.42
CA THR A 161 6.34 2.23 11.05
C THR A 161 7.17 0.96 10.91
N ASP A 162 8.00 0.59 11.89
CA ASP A 162 8.79 -0.64 11.86
C ASP A 162 7.95 -1.89 12.12
N VAL A 163 6.75 -1.74 12.69
CA VAL A 163 5.83 -2.86 12.97
C VAL A 163 5.41 -3.62 11.72
N VAL A 164 5.44 -2.98 10.54
CA VAL A 164 5.10 -3.64 9.27
C VAL A 164 6.28 -4.40 8.65
N THR A 165 7.45 -4.43 9.29
CA THR A 165 8.63 -5.12 8.74
C THR A 165 8.39 -6.63 8.63
N GLU A 166 7.80 -7.23 9.66
CA GLU A 166 7.43 -8.65 9.64
C GLU A 166 6.30 -8.92 8.63
N GLU A 167 5.32 -8.00 8.55
CA GLU A 167 4.23 -8.06 7.56
C GLU A 167 4.77 -8.01 6.13
N ILE A 168 5.79 -7.20 5.86
CA ILE A 168 6.48 -7.12 4.57
C ILE A 168 7.18 -8.45 4.25
N ALA A 169 7.92 -9.02 5.20
CA ALA A 169 8.62 -10.28 5.00
C ALA A 169 7.64 -11.43 4.71
N ALA A 170 6.54 -11.51 5.46
CA ALA A 170 5.46 -12.45 5.23
C ALA A 170 4.81 -12.21 3.85
N TRP A 171 4.57 -10.96 3.47
CA TRP A 171 3.99 -10.62 2.17
C TRP A 171 4.92 -10.96 1.00
N GLN A 172 6.23 -10.76 1.12
CA GLN A 172 7.22 -11.11 0.09
C GLN A 172 7.37 -12.62 -0.09
N SER A 173 7.21 -13.40 0.99
CA SER A 173 7.34 -14.86 0.97
C SER A 173 6.02 -15.61 0.76
N ARG A 174 4.88 -14.90 0.73
CA ARG A 174 3.56 -15.53 0.64
C ARG A 174 3.42 -16.42 -0.59
N PRO A 175 2.69 -17.55 -0.47
CA PRO A 175 2.33 -18.37 -1.63
C PRO A 175 1.58 -17.55 -2.69
N VAL A 176 1.77 -17.90 -3.95
CA VAL A 176 1.06 -17.31 -5.10
C VAL A 176 0.39 -18.41 -5.89
N ASP A 177 -0.58 -18.04 -6.72
CA ASP A 177 -1.37 -19.00 -7.49
C ASP A 177 -0.51 -19.77 -8.49
N PRO A 178 -0.91 -21.01 -8.83
CA PRO A 178 -0.12 -21.87 -9.71
C PRO A 178 0.01 -21.33 -11.13
N VAL A 179 -0.99 -20.59 -11.63
CA VAL A 179 -1.02 -20.09 -12.99
C VAL A 179 -1.48 -18.65 -13.01
N TYR A 180 -0.70 -17.78 -13.66
CA TYR A 180 -1.09 -16.41 -13.97
C TYR A 180 -1.17 -16.24 -15.49
N PRO A 181 -2.37 -16.10 -16.08
CA PRO A 181 -2.52 -15.79 -17.50
C PRO A 181 -1.63 -14.64 -17.99
N ILE A 182 -1.47 -13.58 -17.20
CA ILE A 182 -0.67 -12.42 -17.57
C ILE A 182 0.17 -11.95 -16.39
N LEU A 183 1.48 -11.79 -16.60
CA LEU A 183 2.38 -11.08 -15.72
C LEU A 183 2.80 -9.76 -16.36
N TYR A 184 2.70 -8.65 -15.63
CA TYR A 184 3.24 -7.35 -16.00
C TYR A 184 4.45 -7.02 -15.14
N ILE A 185 5.55 -6.63 -15.77
CA ILE A 185 6.78 -6.23 -15.12
C ILE A 185 7.10 -4.79 -15.51
N ASP A 186 7.20 -3.90 -14.53
CA ASP A 186 7.62 -2.52 -14.73
C ASP A 186 8.47 -2.05 -13.55
N ALA A 187 9.10 -0.90 -13.67
CA ALA A 187 9.93 -0.33 -12.62
C ALA A 187 9.62 1.15 -12.39
N ILE A 188 9.80 1.58 -11.15
CA ILE A 188 9.90 3.00 -10.81
C ILE A 188 11.30 3.32 -10.31
N ARG A 189 11.84 4.48 -10.72
CA ARG A 189 13.13 4.97 -10.20
C ARG A 189 12.89 5.70 -8.88
N ILE A 190 13.64 5.32 -7.86
CA ILE A 190 13.60 5.91 -6.52
C ILE A 190 15.01 6.28 -6.06
N LYS A 191 15.12 7.39 -5.33
CA LYS A 191 16.38 7.89 -4.78
C LYS A 191 16.61 7.29 -3.40
N ILE A 192 17.68 6.55 -3.21
CA ILE A 192 18.02 5.91 -1.94
C ILE A 192 19.46 6.23 -1.57
N ARG A 193 19.70 6.53 -0.30
CA ARG A 193 21.04 6.68 0.26
C ARG A 193 21.66 5.30 0.45
N ASP A 194 22.82 5.09 -0.17
CA ASP A 194 23.59 3.86 -0.10
C ASP A 194 25.08 4.24 -0.02
N GLY A 195 25.81 3.68 0.95
CA GLY A 195 27.22 4.02 1.17
C GLY A 195 27.52 5.52 1.34
N GLY A 196 26.57 6.31 1.88
CA GLY A 196 26.70 7.76 2.05
C GLY A 196 26.38 8.60 0.82
N VAL A 197 26.08 7.99 -0.33
CA VAL A 197 25.72 8.67 -1.58
C VAL A 197 24.25 8.41 -1.93
N VAL A 198 23.57 9.39 -2.52
CA VAL A 198 22.21 9.19 -3.04
C VAL A 198 22.29 8.52 -4.42
N ALA A 199 21.92 7.25 -4.50
CA ALA A 199 21.83 6.48 -5.73
C ALA A 199 20.39 6.45 -6.27
N ASN A 200 20.25 6.44 -7.59
CA ASN A 200 18.96 6.16 -8.25
C ASN A 200 18.84 4.64 -8.45
N LYS A 201 18.03 3.98 -7.61
CA LYS A 201 17.72 2.55 -7.74
C LYS A 201 16.38 2.35 -8.46
N ALA A 202 16.20 1.20 -9.10
CA ALA A 202 14.91 0.77 -9.63
C ALA A 202 14.18 -0.07 -8.58
N ALA A 203 12.90 0.23 -8.34
CA ALA A 203 11.98 -0.68 -7.67
C ALA A 203 11.15 -1.37 -8.75
N HIS A 204 11.48 -2.63 -9.03
CA HIS A 204 10.79 -3.50 -9.96
C HIS A 204 9.53 -4.04 -9.31
N VAL A 205 8.40 -3.95 -10.01
CA VAL A 205 7.09 -4.39 -9.55
C VAL A 205 6.57 -5.43 -10.51
N VAL A 206 6.14 -6.57 -9.98
CA VAL A 206 5.45 -7.61 -10.75
C VAL A 206 3.99 -7.62 -10.38
N ILE A 207 3.10 -7.49 -11.36
CA ILE A 207 1.65 -7.64 -11.21
C ILE A 207 1.21 -8.88 -11.96
N GLY A 208 0.51 -9.79 -11.29
CA GLY A 208 -0.16 -10.93 -11.92
C GLY A 208 -1.64 -10.65 -12.13
N VAL A 209 -2.19 -11.14 -13.24
CA VAL A 209 -3.62 -11.30 -13.47
C VAL A 209 -3.92 -12.78 -13.31
N ASP A 210 -4.71 -13.13 -12.31
CA ASP A 210 -5.10 -14.53 -12.04
C ASP A 210 -6.18 -15.03 -13.02
N VAL A 211 -6.59 -16.28 -12.86
CA VAL A 211 -7.61 -16.92 -13.71
C VAL A 211 -9.01 -16.30 -13.55
N GLU A 212 -9.27 -15.63 -12.43
CA GLU A 212 -10.50 -14.86 -12.19
C GLU A 212 -10.43 -13.45 -12.79
N GLY A 213 -9.27 -13.07 -13.31
CA GLY A 213 -9.02 -11.77 -13.95
C GLY A 213 -8.70 -10.68 -12.94
N ILE A 214 -8.40 -11.04 -11.69
CA ILE A 214 -8.08 -10.11 -10.62
C ILE A 214 -6.59 -9.80 -10.68
N LYS A 215 -6.26 -8.50 -10.55
CA LYS A 215 -4.89 -8.01 -10.66
C LYS A 215 -4.25 -7.83 -9.29
N GLN A 216 -3.13 -8.50 -9.06
CA GLN A 216 -2.44 -8.51 -7.77
C GLN A 216 -0.96 -8.17 -7.91
N VAL A 217 -0.41 -7.37 -6.99
CA VAL A 217 1.03 -7.13 -6.92
C VAL A 217 1.69 -8.34 -6.28
N LEU A 218 2.44 -9.13 -7.05
CA LEU A 218 3.09 -10.35 -6.58
C LEU A 218 4.35 -10.07 -5.77
N GLY A 219 5.06 -8.98 -6.07
CA GLY A 219 6.25 -8.57 -5.33
C GLY A 219 6.84 -7.25 -5.81
N ILE A 220 7.79 -6.77 -5.00
CA ILE A 220 8.64 -5.62 -5.33
C ILE A 220 10.09 -5.98 -5.01
N TRP A 221 11.01 -5.62 -5.90
CA TRP A 221 12.45 -5.81 -5.73
C TRP A 221 13.18 -4.50 -6.01
N ILE A 222 13.94 -4.01 -5.02
CA ILE A 222 14.73 -2.78 -5.14
C ILE A 222 16.16 -3.18 -5.50
N GLN A 223 16.67 -2.67 -6.61
CA GLN A 223 18.03 -2.97 -7.04
C GLN A 223 18.69 -1.77 -7.75
N GLN A 224 20.01 -1.67 -7.64
CA GLN A 224 20.79 -0.63 -8.31
C GLN A 224 21.07 -0.95 -9.78
N SER A 225 21.51 -2.19 -10.08
CA SER A 225 21.82 -2.64 -11.43
C SER A 225 20.88 -3.75 -11.89
N GLU A 226 20.32 -3.58 -13.09
CA GLU A 226 19.52 -4.59 -13.78
C GLU A 226 20.45 -5.53 -14.55
N GLY A 227 20.22 -6.84 -14.47
CA GLY A 227 20.98 -7.84 -15.22
C GLY A 227 20.33 -9.21 -15.17
N ALA A 228 20.73 -10.12 -16.06
CA ALA A 228 20.13 -11.45 -16.21
C ALA A 228 20.07 -12.24 -14.89
N LYS A 229 21.13 -12.20 -14.06
CA LYS A 229 21.16 -12.90 -12.76
C LYS A 229 20.07 -12.40 -11.80
N PHE A 230 19.82 -11.09 -11.78
CA PHE A 230 18.79 -10.50 -10.93
C PHE A 230 17.40 -10.97 -11.37
N TRP A 231 17.09 -10.86 -12.67
CA TRP A 231 15.80 -11.29 -13.20
C TRP A 231 15.56 -12.78 -13.02
N HIS A 232 16.56 -13.61 -13.27
CA HIS A 232 16.47 -15.04 -13.02
C HIS A 232 16.14 -15.34 -11.54
N GLY A 233 16.76 -14.61 -10.60
CA GLY A 233 16.45 -14.70 -9.17
C GLY A 233 15.01 -14.34 -8.84
N VAL A 234 14.52 -13.19 -9.34
CA VAL A 234 13.13 -12.72 -9.15
C VAL A 234 12.12 -13.74 -9.67
N LEU A 235 12.32 -14.23 -10.90
CA LEU A 235 11.38 -15.17 -11.53
C LEU A 235 11.43 -16.55 -10.85
N THR A 236 12.61 -17.00 -10.43
CA THR A 236 12.77 -18.24 -9.66
C THR A 236 12.11 -18.14 -8.29
N GLU A 237 12.22 -17.00 -7.61
CA GLU A 237 11.51 -16.73 -6.35
C GLU A 237 10.00 -16.84 -6.54
N LEU A 238 9.44 -16.21 -7.58
CA LEU A 238 8.01 -16.32 -7.90
C LEU A 238 7.57 -17.75 -8.19
N ARG A 239 8.39 -18.51 -8.92
CA ARG A 239 8.14 -19.94 -9.18
C ARG A 239 8.14 -20.76 -7.89
N ASN A 240 9.12 -20.53 -7.01
CA ASN A 240 9.23 -21.22 -5.72
C ASN A 240 8.08 -20.89 -4.77
N ARG A 241 7.51 -19.68 -4.88
CA ARG A 241 6.30 -19.27 -4.15
C ARG A 241 5.02 -19.92 -4.68
N GLY A 242 5.06 -20.55 -5.85
CA GLY A 242 3.93 -21.33 -6.38
C GLY A 242 3.62 -21.10 -7.84
N CYS A 243 4.11 -20.02 -8.49
CA CYS A 243 3.79 -19.70 -9.88
C CYS A 243 4.45 -20.68 -10.85
N ARG A 244 3.74 -21.77 -11.16
CA ARG A 244 4.22 -22.84 -12.03
C ARG A 244 4.20 -22.45 -13.49
N ASP A 245 3.24 -21.64 -13.90
CA ASP A 245 3.08 -21.25 -15.29
C ASP A 245 2.58 -19.81 -15.48
N ALA A 246 3.02 -19.20 -16.58
CA ALA A 246 2.56 -17.91 -17.07
C ALA A 246 2.32 -17.97 -18.58
N LEU A 247 1.16 -17.51 -19.06
CA LEU A 247 0.88 -17.52 -20.50
C LEU A 247 1.58 -16.35 -21.20
N PHE A 248 1.43 -15.14 -20.64
CA PHE A 248 2.10 -13.94 -21.13
C PHE A 248 2.95 -13.29 -20.04
N VAL A 249 4.15 -12.87 -20.42
CA VAL A 249 4.98 -11.97 -19.60
C VAL A 249 5.21 -10.68 -20.39
N CYS A 250 4.54 -9.62 -19.94
CA CYS A 250 4.59 -8.29 -20.51
C CYS A 250 5.65 -7.46 -19.79
N CYS A 251 6.74 -7.12 -20.47
CA CYS A 251 7.83 -6.35 -19.90
C CYS A 251 8.31 -5.25 -20.86
N ASP A 252 9.05 -4.29 -20.31
CA ASP A 252 9.91 -3.44 -21.14
C ASP A 252 11.07 -4.29 -21.68
N GLY A 253 11.74 -3.85 -22.75
CA GLY A 253 12.85 -4.54 -23.41
C GLY A 253 14.13 -4.59 -22.55
N LEU A 254 14.04 -5.14 -21.34
CA LEU A 254 15.09 -5.18 -20.34
C LEU A 254 16.11 -6.27 -20.69
N ALA A 255 17.39 -5.91 -20.69
CA ALA A 255 18.46 -6.83 -21.00
C ALA A 255 18.49 -8.03 -20.03
N GLY A 256 18.52 -9.26 -20.57
CA GLY A 256 18.61 -10.49 -19.78
C GLY A 256 17.27 -10.99 -19.21
N LEU A 257 16.19 -10.21 -19.31
CA LEU A 257 14.87 -10.62 -18.83
C LEU A 257 14.22 -11.67 -19.75
N PRO A 258 14.21 -11.52 -21.09
CA PRO A 258 13.64 -12.53 -21.97
C PRO A 258 14.26 -13.92 -21.79
N GLU A 259 15.57 -14.00 -21.67
CA GLU A 259 16.31 -15.25 -21.44
C GLU A 259 15.97 -15.86 -20.08
N SER A 260 15.80 -15.01 -19.06
CA SER A 260 15.38 -15.46 -17.72
C SER A 260 13.94 -16.00 -17.72
N ILE A 261 13.04 -15.36 -18.47
CA ILE A 261 11.65 -15.82 -18.64
C ILE A 261 11.65 -17.17 -19.35
N ALA A 262 12.35 -17.29 -20.48
CA ALA A 262 12.44 -18.54 -21.23
C ALA A 262 13.05 -19.69 -20.40
N ALA A 263 13.93 -19.39 -19.46
CA ALA A 263 14.49 -20.39 -18.55
C ALA A 263 13.52 -20.84 -17.44
N VAL A 264 12.70 -19.92 -16.90
CA VAL A 264 11.79 -20.21 -15.77
C VAL A 264 10.44 -20.75 -16.26
N TRP A 265 9.88 -20.17 -17.32
CA TRP A 265 8.63 -20.55 -17.98
C TRP A 265 8.85 -20.66 -19.49
N PRO A 266 9.37 -21.79 -20.00
CA PRO A 266 9.73 -21.94 -21.41
C PRO A 266 8.57 -21.77 -22.41
N ALA A 267 7.34 -22.04 -21.97
CA ALA A 267 6.14 -21.91 -22.78
C ALA A 267 5.51 -20.50 -22.71
N ALA A 268 6.06 -19.58 -21.91
CA ALA A 268 5.52 -18.24 -21.78
C ALA A 268 5.77 -17.41 -23.05
N VAL A 269 4.76 -16.69 -23.49
CA VAL A 269 4.87 -15.70 -24.56
C VAL A 269 5.43 -14.41 -23.97
N ILE A 270 6.63 -14.06 -24.41
CA ILE A 270 7.29 -12.82 -24.00
C ILE A 270 6.76 -11.69 -24.89
N GLN A 271 6.16 -10.68 -24.28
CA GLN A 271 5.57 -9.56 -25.02
C GLN A 271 6.20 -8.24 -24.60
N THR A 272 6.71 -7.49 -25.58
CA THR A 272 7.10 -6.10 -25.35
C THR A 272 5.87 -5.26 -25.05
N CYS A 273 5.88 -4.56 -23.93
CA CYS A 273 4.76 -3.72 -23.53
C CYS A 273 4.50 -2.60 -24.55
N VAL A 274 3.31 -2.62 -25.17
CA VAL A 274 2.87 -1.60 -26.14
C VAL A 274 2.95 -0.20 -25.55
N VAL A 275 2.59 -0.01 -24.28
CA VAL A 275 2.65 1.32 -23.66
C VAL A 275 4.07 1.81 -23.45
N HIS A 276 5.02 0.95 -23.07
CA HIS A 276 6.43 1.35 -23.00
C HIS A 276 6.95 1.74 -24.37
N LEU A 277 6.55 1.01 -25.41
CA LEU A 277 6.88 1.34 -26.79
C LEU A 277 6.30 2.70 -27.22
N LEU A 278 5.00 2.94 -26.97
CA LEU A 278 4.35 4.22 -27.22
C LEU A 278 5.02 5.36 -26.45
N ARG A 279 5.31 5.18 -25.15
CA ARG A 279 5.98 6.20 -24.32
C ARG A 279 7.37 6.51 -24.84
N SER A 280 8.12 5.51 -25.29
CA SER A 280 9.45 5.68 -25.89
C SER A 280 9.37 6.45 -27.20
N SER A 281 8.43 6.14 -28.09
CA SER A 281 8.20 6.92 -29.31
C SER A 281 7.83 8.37 -29.02
N MET A 282 6.95 8.58 -28.04
CA MET A 282 6.42 9.90 -27.67
C MET A 282 7.46 10.85 -27.04
N ARG A 283 8.63 10.34 -26.61
CA ARG A 283 9.77 11.18 -26.18
C ARG A 283 10.32 12.03 -27.32
N TYR A 284 10.15 11.59 -28.56
CA TYR A 284 10.61 12.29 -29.76
C TYR A 284 9.53 13.18 -30.40
N ALA A 285 8.39 13.35 -29.72
CA ALA A 285 7.31 14.24 -30.15
C ALA A 285 7.37 15.59 -29.41
N SER A 286 7.27 16.68 -30.18
CA SER A 286 7.03 18.01 -29.63
C SER A 286 5.67 18.05 -28.92
N TYR A 287 5.47 18.99 -27.98
CA TYR A 287 4.19 19.11 -27.26
C TYR A 287 2.99 19.27 -28.21
N ALA A 288 3.14 20.06 -29.28
CA ALA A 288 2.10 20.28 -30.30
C ALA A 288 1.79 19.02 -31.12
N ASP A 289 2.76 18.14 -31.29
CA ASP A 289 2.66 16.94 -32.12
C ASP A 289 2.23 15.69 -31.36
N ARG A 290 2.32 15.68 -30.02
CA ARG A 290 1.99 14.52 -29.18
C ARG A 290 0.64 13.91 -29.51
N ARG A 291 -0.42 14.73 -29.61
CA ARG A 291 -1.77 14.22 -29.92
C ARG A 291 -1.83 13.60 -31.32
N LYS A 292 -1.16 14.22 -32.31
CA LYS A 292 -1.13 13.72 -33.69
C LYS A 292 -0.35 12.41 -33.79
N MET A 293 0.80 12.33 -33.13
CA MET A 293 1.62 11.12 -33.09
C MET A 293 0.88 9.98 -32.39
N ALA A 294 0.23 10.23 -31.25
CA ALA A 294 -0.56 9.21 -30.55
C ALA A 294 -1.69 8.65 -31.43
N THR A 295 -2.38 9.51 -32.20
CA THR A 295 -3.39 9.07 -33.17
C THR A 295 -2.78 8.24 -34.28
N ALA A 296 -1.63 8.64 -34.82
CA ALA A 296 -0.95 7.93 -35.90
C ALA A 296 -0.35 6.57 -35.47
N LEU A 297 0.03 6.44 -34.20
CA LEU A 297 0.55 5.18 -33.63
C LEU A 297 -0.57 4.16 -33.32
N ARG A 298 -1.81 4.63 -33.13
CA ARG A 298 -2.93 3.77 -32.72
C ARG A 298 -3.21 2.61 -33.70
N PRO A 299 -3.30 2.84 -35.02
CA PRO A 299 -3.56 1.77 -35.98
C PRO A 299 -2.54 0.63 -35.94
N ILE A 300 -1.28 0.90 -35.55
CA ILE A 300 -0.20 -0.09 -35.53
C ILE A 300 -0.52 -1.23 -34.55
N TYR A 301 -0.95 -0.92 -33.32
CA TYR A 301 -1.21 -1.93 -32.29
C TYR A 301 -2.67 -2.36 -32.16
N THR A 302 -3.58 -1.70 -32.88
CA THR A 302 -4.99 -2.13 -32.97
C THR A 302 -5.33 -2.83 -34.29
N ALA A 303 -4.35 -3.04 -35.16
CA ALA A 303 -4.54 -3.69 -36.45
C ALA A 303 -5.07 -5.13 -36.28
N PRO A 304 -5.94 -5.61 -37.19
CA PRO A 304 -6.48 -6.95 -37.12
C PRO A 304 -5.40 -8.02 -37.38
N THR A 305 -4.47 -7.76 -38.31
CA THR A 305 -3.41 -8.69 -38.74
C THR A 305 -2.03 -8.04 -38.70
N GLU A 306 -0.97 -8.85 -38.80
CA GLU A 306 0.41 -8.36 -38.89
C GLU A 306 0.63 -7.49 -40.13
N GLU A 307 0.06 -7.86 -41.28
CA GLU A 307 0.19 -7.12 -42.54
C GLU A 307 -0.44 -5.73 -42.42
N ALA A 308 -1.62 -5.65 -41.78
CA ALA A 308 -2.28 -4.38 -41.51
C ALA A 308 -1.48 -3.51 -40.52
N ALA A 309 -0.87 -4.12 -39.50
CA ALA A 309 0.01 -3.42 -38.56
C ALA A 309 1.26 -2.88 -39.28
N LYS A 310 1.84 -3.68 -40.18
CA LYS A 310 3.02 -3.30 -40.97
C LYS A 310 2.70 -2.15 -41.92
N LEU A 311 1.54 -2.20 -42.59
CA LEU A 311 1.08 -1.09 -43.43
C LEU A 311 0.92 0.19 -42.62
N ALA A 312 0.28 0.12 -41.45
CA ALA A 312 0.14 1.25 -40.53
C ALA A 312 1.50 1.79 -40.05
N LEU A 313 2.50 0.92 -39.83
CA LEU A 313 3.85 1.35 -39.47
C LEU A 313 4.53 2.09 -40.63
N GLU A 314 4.36 1.64 -41.88
CA GLU A 314 4.91 2.33 -43.05
C GLU A 314 4.22 3.69 -43.29
N GLU A 315 2.91 3.80 -43.07
CA GLU A 315 2.20 5.08 -43.09
C GLU A 315 2.71 6.02 -42.00
N PHE A 316 2.91 5.51 -40.78
CA PHE A 316 3.51 6.26 -39.69
C PHE A 316 4.92 6.74 -40.06
N ARG A 317 5.74 5.86 -40.66
CA ARG A 317 7.08 6.19 -41.14
C ARG A 317 7.04 7.29 -42.20
N ALA A 318 6.16 7.19 -43.18
CA ALA A 318 6.02 8.21 -44.23
C ALA A 318 5.68 9.58 -43.64
N GLN A 319 4.80 9.63 -42.64
CA GLN A 319 4.37 10.87 -42.00
C GLN A 319 5.42 11.47 -41.05
N TRP A 320 6.16 10.64 -40.30
CA TRP A 320 6.99 11.10 -39.18
C TRP A 320 8.50 10.97 -39.38
N ARG A 321 8.99 10.30 -40.44
CA ARG A 321 10.44 10.08 -40.67
C ARG A 321 11.28 11.35 -40.57
N THR A 322 10.79 12.46 -41.11
CA THR A 322 11.54 13.73 -41.13
C THR A 322 11.46 14.48 -39.79
N LYS A 323 10.29 14.44 -39.13
CA LYS A 323 10.03 15.20 -37.89
C LYS A 323 10.52 14.49 -36.64
N SER A 324 10.41 13.17 -36.60
CA SER A 324 10.68 12.34 -35.42
C SER A 324 11.36 11.02 -35.82
N PRO A 325 12.56 11.06 -36.43
CA PRO A 325 13.28 9.85 -36.84
C PRO A 325 13.55 8.89 -35.66
N GLY A 326 13.76 9.42 -34.45
CA GLY A 326 13.92 8.60 -33.24
C GLY A 326 12.68 7.78 -32.88
N ALA A 327 11.46 8.28 -33.17
CA ALA A 327 10.24 7.51 -32.97
C ALA A 327 10.17 6.31 -33.91
N ILE A 328 10.63 6.45 -35.17
CA ILE A 328 10.70 5.36 -36.13
C ILE A 328 11.70 4.30 -35.66
N ALA A 329 12.90 4.72 -35.27
CA ALA A 329 13.95 3.81 -34.78
C ALA A 329 13.54 3.00 -33.53
N VAL A 330 12.62 3.53 -32.72
CA VAL A 330 12.03 2.77 -31.59
C VAL A 330 11.21 1.58 -32.10
N TRP A 331 10.37 1.79 -33.11
CA TRP A 331 9.55 0.72 -33.69
C TRP A 331 10.38 -0.26 -34.51
N ASP A 332 11.32 0.22 -35.31
CA ASP A 332 12.17 -0.65 -36.14
C ASP A 332 12.96 -1.66 -35.30
N ARG A 333 13.46 -1.24 -34.13
CA ARG A 333 14.21 -2.11 -33.22
C ARG A 333 13.33 -3.09 -32.45
N ALA A 334 12.09 -2.72 -32.18
CA ALA A 334 11.18 -3.51 -31.34
C ALA A 334 10.18 -4.33 -32.17
N TRP A 335 10.22 -4.25 -33.50
CA TRP A 335 9.20 -4.84 -34.35
C TRP A 335 9.11 -6.35 -34.17
N ALA A 336 10.26 -7.04 -34.13
CA ALA A 336 10.32 -8.48 -33.97
C ALA A 336 9.73 -8.94 -32.62
N GLU A 337 9.93 -8.16 -31.55
CA GLU A 337 9.38 -8.43 -30.22
C GLU A 337 7.96 -7.86 -30.02
N PHE A 338 7.47 -7.03 -30.96
CA PHE A 338 6.12 -6.49 -30.98
C PHE A 338 5.17 -7.38 -31.77
N VAL A 339 5.59 -7.98 -32.89
CA VAL A 339 4.73 -8.83 -33.74
C VAL A 339 4.04 -9.98 -32.99
N PRO A 340 4.67 -10.69 -32.02
CA PRO A 340 4.06 -11.85 -31.38
C PRO A 340 2.65 -11.63 -30.81
N PHE A 341 2.32 -10.48 -30.16
CA PHE A 341 0.94 -10.31 -29.67
C PHE A 341 -0.09 -10.16 -30.80
N LEU A 342 0.30 -9.77 -32.02
CA LEU A 342 -0.63 -9.62 -33.14
C LEU A 342 -1.16 -10.96 -33.63
N ALA A 343 -0.46 -12.07 -33.34
CA ALA A 343 -0.91 -13.42 -33.64
C ALA A 343 -2.13 -13.85 -32.81
N PHE A 344 -2.46 -13.12 -31.74
CA PHE A 344 -3.56 -13.48 -30.85
C PHE A 344 -4.86 -12.73 -31.19
N PRO A 345 -6.03 -13.34 -30.91
CA PRO A 345 -7.31 -12.69 -31.11
C PRO A 345 -7.45 -11.36 -30.35
N VAL A 346 -8.32 -10.48 -30.84
CA VAL A 346 -8.46 -9.10 -30.33
C VAL A 346 -8.88 -9.06 -28.86
N GLU A 347 -9.57 -10.09 -28.39
CA GLU A 347 -10.00 -10.31 -27.01
C GLU A 347 -8.79 -10.37 -26.07
N ILE A 348 -7.77 -11.15 -26.42
CA ILE A 348 -6.50 -11.23 -25.67
C ILE A 348 -5.71 -9.92 -25.81
N ARG A 349 -5.57 -9.41 -27.03
CA ARG A 349 -4.78 -8.20 -27.30
C ARG A 349 -5.27 -7.00 -26.49
N LYS A 350 -6.60 -6.80 -26.43
CA LYS A 350 -7.25 -5.75 -25.62
C LYS A 350 -6.87 -5.80 -24.16
N ILE A 351 -6.73 -6.99 -23.58
CA ILE A 351 -6.29 -7.09 -22.18
C ILE A 351 -4.80 -6.73 -22.09
N ILE A 352 -3.96 -7.33 -22.94
CA ILE A 352 -2.50 -7.18 -22.91
C ILE A 352 -2.06 -5.73 -23.08
N TYR A 353 -2.53 -5.03 -24.12
CA TYR A 353 -2.07 -3.67 -24.39
C TYR A 353 -2.61 -2.63 -23.39
N THR A 354 -3.59 -2.98 -22.55
CA THR A 354 -4.11 -2.08 -21.51
C THR A 354 -3.28 -2.18 -20.23
N THR A 355 -2.19 -1.43 -20.16
CA THR A 355 -1.36 -1.36 -18.94
C THR A 355 -1.90 -0.44 -17.85
N ASN A 356 -3.18 -0.05 -17.93
CA ASN A 356 -3.86 0.80 -16.94
C ASN A 356 -3.59 0.38 -15.49
N ALA A 357 -3.49 -0.93 -15.21
CA ALA A 357 -3.26 -1.42 -13.86
C ALA A 357 -1.85 -1.10 -13.33
N ILE A 358 -0.82 -1.46 -14.09
CA ILE A 358 0.57 -1.22 -13.68
C ILE A 358 0.93 0.27 -13.77
N GLU A 359 0.37 1.00 -14.74
CA GLU A 359 0.52 2.45 -14.83
C GLU A 359 -0.16 3.18 -13.68
N SER A 360 -1.39 2.81 -13.34
CA SER A 360 -2.12 3.38 -12.21
C SER A 360 -1.37 3.12 -10.91
N LEU A 361 -0.88 1.90 -10.71
CA LEU A 361 -0.05 1.56 -9.56
C LEU A 361 1.22 2.42 -9.53
N ASN A 362 1.98 2.45 -10.63
CA ASN A 362 3.23 3.20 -10.71
C ASN A 362 3.01 4.72 -10.56
N TYR A 363 1.86 5.25 -11.00
CA TYR A 363 1.48 6.63 -10.74
C TYR A 363 1.27 6.87 -9.24
N GLN A 364 0.53 6.01 -8.53
CA GLN A 364 0.32 6.15 -7.09
C GLN A 364 1.63 5.99 -6.32
N LEU A 365 2.47 5.01 -6.68
CA LEU A 365 3.79 4.82 -6.07
C LEU A 365 4.72 6.03 -6.31
N ARG A 366 4.70 6.61 -7.52
CA ARG A 366 5.43 7.86 -7.80
C ARG A 366 4.89 9.03 -6.97
N LYS A 367 3.58 9.12 -6.77
CA LYS A 367 2.96 10.18 -5.95
C LYS A 367 3.45 10.13 -4.51
N VAL A 368 3.42 8.97 -3.88
CA VAL A 368 3.83 8.82 -2.46
C VAL A 368 5.34 8.93 -2.28
N THR A 369 6.15 8.48 -3.25
CA THR A 369 7.62 8.53 -3.16
C THR A 369 8.17 9.92 -3.44
N LYS A 370 7.55 10.72 -4.33
CA LYS A 370 8.02 12.06 -4.70
C LYS A 370 8.14 13.01 -3.51
N ALA A 371 7.23 12.89 -2.52
CA ALA A 371 7.23 13.72 -1.32
C ALA A 371 8.46 13.49 -0.41
N ARG A 372 9.15 12.36 -0.54
CA ARG A 372 10.27 11.98 0.36
C ARG A 372 11.64 12.48 -0.06
N GLY A 373 11.82 12.94 -1.30
CA GLY A 373 13.12 13.38 -1.83
C GLY A 373 14.13 12.24 -2.02
N SER A 374 14.65 11.67 -0.92
CA SER A 374 15.53 10.49 -0.88
C SER A 374 15.23 9.61 0.33
N PHE A 375 15.25 8.29 0.17
CA PHE A 375 15.13 7.33 1.27
C PHE A 375 16.48 7.12 1.98
N PRO A 376 16.48 6.87 3.30
CA PRO A 376 17.71 6.57 4.05
C PRO A 376 18.25 5.15 3.80
N SER A 377 17.41 4.22 3.34
CA SER A 377 17.79 2.83 3.05
C SER A 377 16.75 2.14 2.17
N ASP A 378 17.11 0.98 1.60
CA ASP A 378 16.20 0.13 0.83
C ASP A 378 15.01 -0.33 1.67
N ALA A 379 15.22 -0.67 2.95
CA ALA A 379 14.17 -1.07 3.88
C ALA A 379 13.15 0.07 4.13
N ALA A 380 13.60 1.32 4.21
CA ALA A 380 12.71 2.47 4.37
C ALA A 380 11.87 2.72 3.10
N ALA A 381 12.47 2.56 1.92
CA ALA A 381 11.75 2.61 0.65
C ALA A 381 10.71 1.49 0.55
N MET A 382 11.08 0.25 0.87
CA MET A 382 10.19 -0.91 0.85
C MET A 382 8.98 -0.71 1.77
N LYS A 383 9.18 -0.19 2.99
CA LYS A 383 8.10 0.13 3.92
C LYS A 383 7.04 1.05 3.30
N LEU A 384 7.47 2.14 2.67
CA LEU A 384 6.52 3.07 2.04
C LEU A 384 5.82 2.42 0.85
N LEU A 385 6.55 1.74 -0.03
CA LEU A 385 5.98 1.11 -1.22
C LEU A 385 4.94 0.05 -0.84
N TYR A 386 5.25 -0.79 0.15
CA TYR A 386 4.35 -1.79 0.69
C TYR A 386 3.07 -1.17 1.27
N LEU A 387 3.22 -0.19 2.17
CA LEU A 387 2.08 0.50 2.79
C LEU A 387 1.20 1.20 1.75
N ALA A 388 1.81 1.78 0.72
CA ALA A 388 1.07 2.39 -0.39
C ALA A 388 0.27 1.35 -1.18
N ILE A 389 0.86 0.18 -1.48
CA ILE A 389 0.14 -0.94 -2.14
C ILE A 389 -1.02 -1.43 -1.28
N ARG A 390 -0.78 -1.66 0.02
CA ARG A 390 -1.82 -2.09 0.97
C ARG A 390 -3.01 -1.12 0.95
N ASN A 391 -2.74 0.18 0.98
CA ASN A 391 -3.78 1.22 0.93
C ASN A 391 -4.52 1.25 -0.42
N ILE A 392 -3.80 1.09 -1.54
CA ILE A 392 -4.40 1.03 -2.88
C ILE A 392 -5.36 -0.16 -2.99
N ASN A 393 -4.98 -1.33 -2.47
CA ASN A 393 -5.81 -2.53 -2.51
C ASN A 393 -7.07 -2.36 -1.65
N GLN A 394 -6.94 -1.84 -0.42
CA GLN A 394 -8.08 -1.58 0.46
C GLN A 394 -9.11 -0.63 -0.16
N LYS A 395 -8.68 0.45 -0.83
CA LYS A 395 -9.58 1.41 -1.49
C LYS A 395 -10.36 0.85 -2.67
N ARG A 396 -9.88 -0.23 -3.29
CA ARG A 396 -10.52 -0.84 -4.47
C ARG A 396 -11.62 -1.84 -4.11
N GLY A 397 -12.02 -1.94 -2.84
CA GLY A 397 -13.23 -2.66 -2.39
C GLY A 397 -13.17 -4.17 -2.55
N SER A 398 -11.99 -4.73 -2.85
CA SER A 398 -11.74 -6.14 -3.04
C SER A 398 -10.49 -6.49 -2.25
N THR A 399 -10.57 -7.50 -1.38
CA THR A 399 -9.41 -8.11 -0.73
C THR A 399 -8.41 -8.69 -1.75
N HIS A 400 -8.82 -8.83 -3.01
CA HIS A 400 -8.09 -9.51 -4.07
C HIS A 400 -7.55 -8.55 -5.16
N GLY A 401 -7.95 -7.26 -5.22
CA GLY A 401 -7.51 -6.29 -6.24
C GLY A 401 -8.57 -5.96 -7.31
N PRO A 402 -8.28 -5.10 -8.30
CA PRO A 402 -9.26 -4.74 -9.33
C PRO A 402 -9.42 -5.88 -10.36
N GLY A 403 -10.66 -6.14 -10.77
CA GLY A 403 -10.97 -7.05 -11.87
C GLY A 403 -10.56 -6.51 -13.25
N THR A 404 -10.50 -7.41 -14.22
CA THR A 404 -10.18 -7.09 -15.61
C THR A 404 -11.46 -6.95 -16.43
N TYR A 405 -11.62 -5.82 -17.12
CA TYR A 405 -12.78 -5.58 -17.98
C TYR A 405 -12.84 -6.61 -19.13
N ARG A 406 -14.03 -7.18 -19.38
CA ARG A 406 -14.28 -8.24 -20.38
C ARG A 406 -13.42 -9.51 -20.18
N TRP A 407 -13.06 -9.81 -18.93
CA TRP A 407 -12.20 -10.96 -18.63
C TRP A 407 -12.77 -12.30 -19.12
N THR A 408 -14.05 -12.58 -18.92
CA THR A 408 -14.65 -13.88 -19.30
C THR A 408 -14.47 -14.20 -20.79
N GLU A 409 -14.60 -13.21 -21.66
CA GLU A 409 -14.39 -13.38 -23.10
C GLU A 409 -12.91 -13.64 -23.44
N ALA A 410 -12.01 -12.90 -22.79
CA ALA A 410 -10.57 -13.12 -22.93
C ALA A 410 -10.17 -14.51 -22.38
N LEU A 411 -10.74 -14.95 -21.25
CA LEU A 411 -10.46 -16.24 -20.62
C LEU A 411 -10.85 -17.41 -21.53
N ASN A 412 -12.04 -17.36 -22.14
CA ASN A 412 -12.45 -18.35 -23.14
C ASN A 412 -11.47 -18.41 -24.31
N THR A 413 -10.99 -17.24 -24.75
CA THR A 413 -10.00 -17.16 -25.82
C THR A 413 -8.64 -17.73 -25.39
N PHE A 414 -8.19 -17.44 -24.16
CA PHE A 414 -6.97 -18.03 -23.61
C PHE A 414 -7.09 -19.55 -23.51
N ALA A 415 -8.24 -20.10 -23.10
CA ALA A 415 -8.46 -21.54 -23.01
C ALA A 415 -8.28 -22.25 -24.36
N ILE A 416 -8.73 -21.61 -25.45
CA ILE A 416 -8.59 -22.13 -26.82
C ILE A 416 -7.13 -22.01 -27.31
N GLN A 417 -6.49 -20.86 -27.05
CA GLN A 417 -5.14 -20.58 -27.55
C GLN A 417 -4.03 -21.30 -26.76
N PHE A 418 -4.29 -21.64 -25.49
CA PHE A 418 -3.35 -22.29 -24.58
C PHE A 418 -4.01 -23.53 -23.96
N PRO A 419 -4.28 -24.58 -24.76
CA PRO A 419 -4.92 -25.80 -24.25
C PRO A 419 -4.10 -26.40 -23.11
N ASP A 420 -4.80 -26.91 -22.09
CA ASP A 420 -4.25 -27.61 -20.91
C ASP A 420 -3.32 -26.79 -20.00
N ARG A 421 -3.20 -25.47 -20.21
CA ARG A 421 -2.34 -24.60 -19.39
C ARG A 421 -3.07 -23.80 -18.31
N LEU A 422 -4.39 -23.70 -18.39
CA LEU A 422 -5.21 -23.03 -17.39
C LEU A 422 -5.96 -24.07 -16.53
N PRO A 423 -6.04 -23.88 -15.20
CA PRO A 423 -6.82 -24.74 -14.31
C PRO A 423 -8.31 -24.36 -14.37
N LEU A 424 -8.94 -24.59 -15.52
CA LEU A 424 -10.36 -24.27 -15.78
C LEU A 424 -11.32 -25.40 -15.41
#